data_AF-A0A7K0VK52-F1
#
_entry.id   AF-A0A7K0VK52-F1
#
_cell.length_a   1.000
_cell.length_b   1.000
_cell.length_c   1.000
_cell.angle_alpha   90.00
_cell.angle_beta   90.00
_cell.angle_gamma   90.00
#
_symmetry.space_group_name_H-M   'P 1'
#
loop_
_entity.id
_entity.type
_entity.pdbx_description
1 polymer ?
#
loop_
_entity_poly.entity_id
_entity_poly.type
_entity_poly.pdbx_seq_one_letter_code
_entity_poly.pdbx_strand_id
1 'polypeptide(L)'
;MSDDGYHKSVFVGAELDRIGFPGVRFSDGPRGAVVGNATAFPVAMARGATWDLDLEQRIGDAIGSELRAIGANLTGAVCINLLRHPAWGRAQETYGEDPHHVGEFGAALTR
;
A
#
# COMPACT_ATOMS: atom_id res chain seq x y z
N MET A 1 -20.44 -14.93 4.91
CA MET A 1 -19.31 -14.30 4.20
C MET A 1 -18.26 -15.38 4.05
N SER A 2 -17.78 -15.66 2.84
CA SER A 2 -16.67 -16.60 2.64
C SER A 2 -15.41 -16.04 3.30
N ASP A 3 -14.64 -16.88 4.00
CA ASP A 3 -13.36 -16.55 4.67
C ASP A 3 -12.20 -16.20 3.70
N ASP A 4 -12.53 -15.85 2.45
CA ASP A 4 -11.60 -15.91 1.32
C ASP A 4 -10.95 -14.55 0.97
N GLY A 5 -11.14 -13.51 1.79
CA GLY A 5 -10.62 -12.16 1.54
C GLY A 5 -11.27 -11.45 0.33
N TYR A 6 -10.87 -10.19 0.08
CA TYR A 6 -11.41 -9.37 -1.02
C TYR A 6 -10.87 -9.82 -2.40
N HIS A 7 -9.56 -10.08 -2.49
CA HIS A 7 -8.95 -10.77 -3.63
C HIS A 7 -8.37 -12.11 -3.19
N LYS A 8 -8.47 -13.12 -4.06
CA LYS A 8 -7.95 -14.47 -3.80
C LYS A 8 -6.51 -14.67 -4.28
N SER A 9 -6.05 -13.80 -5.17
CA SER A 9 -4.72 -13.85 -5.77
C SER A 9 -4.31 -12.45 -6.23
N VAL A 10 -3.00 -12.26 -6.44
CA VAL A 10 -2.46 -11.08 -7.13
C VAL A 10 -2.97 -11.00 -8.58
N PHE A 11 -3.06 -9.80 -9.12
CA PHE A 11 -3.38 -9.56 -10.53
C PHE A 11 -2.12 -9.68 -11.38
N VAL A 12 -2.11 -10.62 -12.34
CA VAL A 12 -0.95 -10.84 -13.22
C VAL A 12 -1.16 -10.14 -14.55
N GLY A 13 -0.21 -9.32 -14.95
CA GLY A 13 -0.18 -8.62 -16.24
C GLY A 13 1.15 -8.80 -16.96
N ALA A 14 1.10 -8.85 -18.30
CA ALA A 14 2.27 -8.89 -19.18
C ALA A 14 3.24 -10.08 -18.95
N GLU A 15 2.76 -11.23 -18.47
CA GLU A 15 3.57 -12.45 -18.35
C GLU A 15 4.03 -12.96 -19.73
N LEU A 16 5.31 -13.35 -19.85
CA LEU A 16 5.91 -13.83 -21.11
C LEU A 16 6.85 -15.02 -20.85
N ASP A 17 6.29 -16.23 -20.94
CA ASP A 17 7.00 -17.49 -20.67
C ASP A 17 8.22 -17.72 -21.58
N ARG A 18 8.14 -17.31 -22.85
CA ARG A 18 9.20 -17.52 -23.85
C ARG A 18 10.55 -16.93 -23.43
N ILE A 19 10.54 -15.90 -22.60
CA ILE A 19 11.74 -15.22 -22.08
C ILE A 19 11.87 -15.32 -20.57
N GLY A 20 11.00 -16.11 -19.91
CA GLY A 20 10.99 -16.26 -18.45
C GLY A 20 10.62 -14.97 -17.70
N PHE A 21 9.86 -14.05 -18.32
CA PHE A 21 9.42 -12.84 -17.64
C PHE A 21 8.14 -13.14 -16.82
N PRO A 22 8.17 -13.06 -15.49
CA PRO A 22 7.08 -13.52 -14.61
C PRO A 22 5.87 -12.59 -14.57
N GLY A 23 5.87 -11.53 -15.38
CA GLY A 23 4.84 -10.49 -15.38
C GLY A 23 4.93 -9.51 -14.21
N VAL A 24 4.10 -8.47 -14.31
CA VAL A 24 3.76 -7.59 -13.20
C VAL A 24 2.68 -8.29 -12.37
N ARG A 25 2.89 -8.39 -11.07
CA ARG A 25 2.04 -9.07 -10.10
C ARG A 25 1.55 -8.06 -9.09
N PHE A 26 0.41 -7.47 -9.38
CA PHE A 26 -0.16 -6.33 -8.69
C PHE A 26 -1.04 -6.74 -7.50
N SER A 27 -0.92 -6.02 -6.39
CA SER A 27 -1.85 -6.03 -5.27
C SER A 27 -2.10 -4.60 -4.77
N ASP A 28 -3.36 -4.24 -4.52
CA ASP A 28 -3.64 -3.10 -3.63
C ASP A 28 -3.13 -3.40 -2.20
N GLY A 29 -2.90 -2.44 -1.33
CA GLY A 29 -2.91 -0.99 -1.54
C GLY A 29 -2.37 -0.24 -0.30
N PRO A 30 -2.73 1.03 -0.06
CA PRO A 30 -2.08 1.93 0.92
C PRO A 30 -2.07 1.45 2.39
N ARG A 31 -2.84 0.41 2.71
CA ARG A 31 -3.08 -0.12 4.06
C ARG A 31 -2.58 -1.56 4.25
N GLY A 32 -1.77 -2.06 3.32
CA GLY A 32 -1.27 -3.44 3.31
C GLY A 32 -1.72 -4.21 2.07
N ALA A 33 -1.30 -5.47 1.98
CA ALA A 33 -1.69 -6.36 0.90
C ALA A 33 -3.20 -6.65 0.95
N VAL A 34 -3.87 -6.64 -0.19
CA VAL A 34 -5.31 -6.90 -0.32
C VAL A 34 -5.49 -8.25 -1.01
N VAL A 35 -4.90 -9.31 -0.46
CA VAL A 35 -5.04 -10.69 -0.95
C VAL A 35 -5.19 -11.63 0.24
N GLY A 36 -6.22 -12.47 0.22
CA GLY A 36 -6.50 -13.42 1.30
C GLY A 36 -6.62 -12.75 2.67
N ASN A 37 -6.01 -13.38 3.68
CA ASN A 37 -5.95 -12.89 5.06
C ASN A 37 -4.59 -12.24 5.33
N ALA A 38 -4.44 -10.98 4.92
CA ALA A 38 -3.26 -10.15 5.16
C ALA A 38 -3.47 -9.18 6.33
N THR A 39 -2.41 -8.54 6.81
CA THR A 39 -2.50 -7.58 7.91
C THR A 39 -3.24 -6.31 7.46
N ALA A 40 -4.27 -5.93 8.21
CA ALA A 40 -4.97 -4.66 8.02
C ALA A 40 -4.36 -3.56 8.91
N PHE A 41 -3.42 -2.77 8.37
CA PHE A 41 -2.78 -1.67 9.09
C PHE A 41 -3.76 -0.52 9.37
N PRO A 42 -3.46 0.49 10.23
CA PRO A 42 -4.22 1.75 10.28
C PRO A 42 -4.18 2.49 8.94
N VAL A 43 -5.20 3.32 8.64
CA VAL A 43 -5.22 4.09 7.37
C VAL A 43 -4.07 5.10 7.37
N ALA A 44 -3.59 5.51 6.19
CA ALA A 44 -2.48 6.45 6.06
C ALA A 44 -2.68 7.71 6.92
N MET A 45 -3.88 8.29 6.96
CA MET A 45 -4.16 9.46 7.79
C MET A 45 -3.90 9.21 9.29
N ALA A 46 -4.28 8.04 9.80
CA ALA A 46 -4.05 7.67 11.20
C ALA A 46 -2.56 7.40 11.48
N ARG A 47 -1.83 6.86 10.50
CA ARG A 47 -0.37 6.68 10.60
C ARG A 47 0.36 8.02 10.53
N GLY A 48 -0.06 8.93 9.65
CA GLY A 48 0.46 10.30 9.56
C GLY A 48 0.26 11.08 10.86
N ALA A 49 -0.87 10.88 11.54
CA ALA A 49 -1.14 11.50 12.83
C ALA A 49 -0.15 11.09 13.96
N THR A 50 0.72 10.11 13.74
CA THR A 50 1.80 9.75 14.68
C THR A 50 2.99 10.70 14.63
N TRP A 51 3.23 11.37 13.50
CA TRP A 51 4.43 12.17 13.24
C TRP A 51 5.76 11.40 13.42
N ASP A 52 5.73 10.07 13.29
CA ASP A 52 6.87 9.16 13.47
C ASP A 52 7.25 8.47 12.14
N LEU A 53 8.30 8.98 11.48
CA LEU A 53 8.80 8.45 10.20
C LEU A 53 9.46 7.06 10.35
N ASP A 54 10.08 6.79 11.50
CA ASP A 54 10.72 5.49 11.75
C ASP A 54 9.65 4.40 11.96
N LEU A 55 8.50 4.75 12.54
CA LEU A 55 7.33 3.88 12.56
C LEU A 55 6.78 3.63 11.16
N GLU A 56 6.63 4.66 10.32
CA GLU A 56 6.09 4.48 8.97
C GLU A 56 7.01 3.60 8.09
N GLN A 57 8.32 3.75 8.22
CA GLN A 57 9.28 2.88 7.54
C GLN A 57 9.12 1.41 7.97
N ARG A 58 9.01 1.14 9.28
CA ARG A 58 8.77 -0.23 9.77
C ARG A 58 7.44 -0.81 9.28
N ILE A 59 6.42 0.02 9.10
CA ILE A 59 5.16 -0.39 8.50
C ILE A 59 5.36 -0.73 7.02
N GLY A 60 6.14 0.07 6.28
CA GLY A 60 6.53 -0.21 4.90
C GLY A 60 7.25 -1.55 4.74
N ASP A 61 8.22 -1.83 5.62
CA ASP A 61 8.97 -3.09 5.65
C ASP A 61 8.04 -4.30 5.87
N ALA A 62 7.08 -4.17 6.78
CA ALA A 62 6.10 -5.21 7.08
C ALA A 62 5.17 -5.45 5.87
N ILE A 63 4.63 -4.39 5.27
CA ILE A 63 3.78 -4.48 4.07
C ILE A 63 4.54 -5.10 2.90
N GLY A 64 5.78 -4.66 2.66
CA GLY A 64 6.63 -5.20 1.59
C GLY A 64 6.96 -6.68 1.79
N SER A 65 7.12 -7.12 3.04
CA SER A 65 7.35 -8.52 3.37
C SER A 65 6.10 -9.38 3.11
N GLU A 66 4.90 -8.90 3.46
CA GLU A 66 3.66 -9.60 3.15
C GLU A 66 3.39 -9.66 1.63
N LEU A 67 3.59 -8.56 0.91
CA LEU A 67 3.45 -8.50 -0.55
C LEU A 67 4.36 -9.52 -1.25
N ARG A 68 5.63 -9.62 -0.84
CA ARG A 68 6.56 -10.62 -1.38
C ARG A 68 6.12 -12.06 -1.05
N ALA A 69 5.63 -12.30 0.16
CA ALA A 69 5.18 -13.63 0.58
C ALA A 69 3.99 -14.13 -0.25
N ILE A 70 3.11 -13.24 -0.70
CA ILE A 70 1.97 -13.57 -1.58
C ILE A 70 2.32 -13.53 -3.08
N GLY A 71 3.58 -13.27 -3.43
CA GLY A 71 4.05 -13.23 -4.82
C GLY A 71 3.72 -11.93 -5.58
N ALA A 72 3.35 -10.85 -4.88
CA ALA A 72 3.23 -9.53 -5.49
C ALA A 72 4.62 -8.91 -5.71
N ASN A 73 4.76 -8.17 -6.81
CA ASN A 73 5.96 -7.39 -7.13
C ASN A 73 5.65 -5.92 -7.47
N LEU A 74 4.37 -5.54 -7.45
CA LEU A 74 3.90 -4.17 -7.60
C LEU A 74 2.73 -3.93 -6.65
N THR A 75 2.69 -2.74 -6.03
CA THR A 75 1.59 -2.34 -5.15
C THR A 75 0.93 -1.04 -5.59
N GLY A 76 -0.37 -0.90 -5.31
CA GLY A 76 -1.15 0.33 -5.47
C GLY A 76 -0.88 1.41 -4.41
N ALA A 77 0.11 1.22 -3.55
CA ALA A 77 0.62 2.24 -2.63
C ALA A 77 1.75 3.07 -3.30
N VAL A 78 2.02 4.31 -2.88
CA VAL A 78 1.43 5.11 -1.78
C VAL A 78 0.54 6.23 -2.32
N CYS A 79 -0.56 6.52 -1.61
CA CYS A 79 -1.42 7.65 -1.96
C CYS A 79 -0.82 8.95 -1.39
N ILE A 80 -0.19 9.73 -2.27
CA ILE A 80 0.46 11.03 -1.96
C ILE A 80 -0.32 12.22 -2.52
N ASN A 81 -1.62 12.03 -2.80
CA ASN A 81 -2.49 13.15 -3.14
C ASN A 81 -2.65 14.06 -1.91
N LEU A 82 -2.54 15.36 -2.10
CA LEU A 82 -2.83 16.32 -1.05
C LEU A 82 -4.32 16.33 -0.70
N LEU A 83 -4.64 16.29 0.59
CA LEU A 83 -5.99 16.50 1.08
C LEU A 83 -6.39 17.97 0.89
N ARG A 84 -6.95 18.31 -0.28
CA ARG A 84 -7.39 19.68 -0.57
C ARG A 84 -8.75 20.01 0.05
N HIS A 85 -9.65 19.04 0.07
CA HIS A 85 -11.02 19.24 0.55
C HIS A 85 -11.42 18.05 1.44
N PRO A 86 -11.92 18.28 2.66
CA PRO A 86 -12.20 17.21 3.62
C PRO A 86 -13.26 16.22 3.13
N ALA A 87 -14.15 16.64 2.22
CA ALA A 87 -15.14 15.73 1.60
C ALA A 87 -14.59 14.82 0.50
N TRP A 88 -13.27 14.80 0.24
CA TRP A 88 -12.68 13.86 -0.71
C TRP A 88 -12.87 12.42 -0.20
N GLY A 89 -13.59 11.58 -0.95
CA GLY A 89 -13.97 10.23 -0.50
C GLY A 89 -12.83 9.24 -0.22
N ARG A 90 -11.60 9.60 -0.60
CA ARG A 90 -10.36 8.85 -0.29
C ARG A 90 -9.44 9.60 0.68
N ALA A 91 -9.95 10.61 1.39
CA ALA A 91 -9.17 11.45 2.32
C ALA A 91 -8.35 10.61 3.31
N GLN A 92 -8.93 9.52 3.83
CA GLN A 92 -8.29 8.59 4.75
C GLN A 92 -7.03 7.90 4.18
N GLU A 93 -6.90 7.79 2.85
CA GLU A 93 -5.79 7.09 2.20
C GLU A 93 -4.53 7.94 2.05
N THR A 94 -4.59 9.26 2.26
CA THR A 94 -3.42 10.15 2.30
C THR A 94 -3.02 10.47 3.75
N TYR A 95 -1.83 11.06 3.94
CA TYR A 95 -1.33 11.48 5.25
C TYR A 95 -1.88 12.83 5.72
N GLY A 96 -2.36 13.70 4.83
CA GLY A 96 -2.94 14.98 5.20
C GLY A 96 -2.94 16.03 4.10
N GLU A 97 -3.06 17.30 4.51
CA GLU A 97 -3.16 18.47 3.62
C GLU A 97 -1.84 19.20 3.40
N ASP A 98 -0.82 18.92 4.21
CA ASP A 98 0.49 19.56 4.12
C ASP A 98 1.45 18.77 3.19
N PRO A 99 2.06 19.42 2.18
CA PRO A 99 2.93 18.76 1.21
C PRO A 99 4.23 18.22 1.80
N HIS A 100 4.79 18.85 2.83
CA HIS A 100 6.01 18.37 3.47
C HIS A 100 5.72 17.09 4.25
N HIS A 101 4.67 17.10 5.06
CA HIS A 101 4.22 15.94 5.82
C HIS A 101 3.88 14.75 4.90
N VAL A 102 3.09 14.97 3.84
CA VAL A 102 2.77 13.91 2.86
C VAL A 102 4.01 13.40 2.14
N GLY A 103 4.95 14.28 1.81
CA GLY A 103 6.22 13.92 1.16
C GLY A 103 7.11 13.05 2.04
N GLU A 104 7.34 13.46 3.29
CA GLU A 104 8.19 12.72 4.24
C GLU A 104 7.60 11.35 4.58
N PHE A 105 6.29 11.26 4.86
CA PHE A 105 5.64 9.98 5.14
C PHE A 105 5.53 9.08 3.89
N GLY A 106 5.28 9.68 2.72
CA GLY A 106 5.31 8.97 1.44
C GLY A 106 6.67 8.34 1.19
N ALA A 107 7.76 9.10 1.41
CA ALA A 107 9.12 8.60 1.28
C ALA A 107 9.42 7.50 2.31
N ALA A 108 9.07 7.71 3.58
CA ALA A 108 9.29 6.75 4.66
C ALA A 108 8.68 5.38 4.37
N LEU A 109 7.44 5.33 3.85
CA LEU A 109 6.76 4.07 3.51
C LEU A 109 7.45 3.29 2.37
N THR A 110 8.17 3.99 1.48
CA THR A 110 8.74 3.40 0.24
C THR A 110 10.24 3.13 0.28
N ARG A 111 10.92 3.43 1.39
CA ARG A 111 12.35 3.15 1.57
C ARG A 111 12.63 1.65 1.61
#